data_AF-A0A363T2U3-F1
#
_entry.id   AF-A0A363T2U3-F1
#
_cell.length_a   1.000
_cell.length_b   1.000
_cell.length_c   1.000
_cell.angle_alpha   90.00
_cell.angle_beta   90.00
_cell.angle_gamma   90.00
#
_symmetry.space_group_name_H-M   'P 1'
#
loop_
_entity.id
_entity.type
_entity.pdbx_description
1 polymer ?
#
loop_
_entity_poly.entity_id
_entity_poly.type
_entity_poly.pdbx_seq_one_letter_code
_entity_poly.pdbx_strand_id
1 'polypeptide(L)'
;MQQSSRELWLSFFAIILITLIYVFVTIMIGGIPGASDLFGHSIGIIGFILMILTETLYTLRKRSKSARWGRMSSWLQLHIFTGLVGPYMVLLHSSWKFNGLAGLVMLLTIVIVVSGFLGRYIYTSVPRNADGIEIEAAELAYQIRLIDGELQGWLASQPDLYQKLSKQVSPASVGRSSTVVFTRAFDDWNARVGWWLVSSKMDKDARSQAKQLNELLKKSRSLRRQLGSIAMTRRLLGLWHAIHVPVGIVLFIAAFIHTLAAIYYATLLR
;
A
#
# COMPACT_ATOMS: atom_id res chain seq x y z
N MET A 1 14.80 5.04 -2.18
CA MET A 1 15.44 4.02 -1.32
C MET A 1 14.48 2.86 -1.11
N GLN A 2 14.89 1.65 -1.51
CA GLN A 2 14.09 0.42 -1.40
C GLN A 2 13.64 0.20 0.04
N GLN A 3 12.33 0.03 0.26
CA GLN A 3 11.89 -0.63 1.49
C GLN A 3 12.50 -2.03 1.46
N SER A 4 13.48 -2.25 2.32
CA SER A 4 14.12 -3.55 2.49
C SER A 4 13.05 -4.58 2.83
N SER A 5 12.73 -5.48 1.88
CA SER A 5 11.73 -6.56 1.99
C SER A 5 12.12 -7.66 3.01
N ARG A 6 12.76 -7.28 4.12
CA ARG A 6 13.26 -8.20 5.15
C ARG A 6 12.12 -8.98 5.76
N GLU A 7 11.00 -8.33 6.04
CA GLU A 7 9.81 -8.99 6.58
C GLU A 7 9.29 -10.09 5.66
N LEU A 8 9.29 -9.85 4.34
CA LEU A 8 8.84 -10.85 3.36
C LEU A 8 9.81 -12.02 3.26
N TRP A 9 11.12 -11.75 3.26
CA TRP A 9 12.14 -12.81 3.29
C TRP A 9 12.05 -13.64 4.57
N LEU A 10 11.89 -13.00 5.73
CA LEU A 10 11.70 -13.68 7.00
C LEU A 10 10.43 -14.54 7.01
N SER A 11 9.30 -14.01 6.54
CA SER A 11 8.07 -14.78 6.39
C SER A 11 8.25 -15.94 5.43
N PHE A 12 8.94 -15.75 4.30
CA PHE A 12 9.21 -16.79 3.31
C PHE A 12 10.04 -17.94 3.91
N PHE A 13 11.14 -17.64 4.59
CA PHE A 13 11.95 -18.66 5.25
C PHE A 13 11.19 -19.36 6.38
N ALA A 14 10.40 -18.62 7.17
CA ALA A 14 9.56 -19.20 8.21
C ALA A 14 8.50 -20.15 7.62
N ILE A 15 7.83 -19.75 6.55
CA ILE A 15 6.85 -20.58 5.84
C ILE A 15 7.52 -21.84 5.27
N ILE A 16 8.70 -21.73 4.65
CA ILE A 16 9.44 -22.91 4.17
C ILE A 16 9.77 -23.85 5.33
N LEU A 17 10.32 -23.32 6.43
CA LEU A 17 10.66 -24.12 7.60
C LEU A 17 9.44 -24.84 8.17
N ILE A 18 8.32 -24.13 8.33
CA ILE A 18 7.06 -24.70 8.80
C ILE A 18 6.55 -25.77 7.82
N THR A 19 6.62 -25.53 6.52
CA THR A 19 6.28 -26.52 5.48
C THR A 19 7.12 -27.78 5.63
N LEU A 20 8.45 -27.64 5.78
CA LEU A 20 9.36 -28.78 5.92
C LEU A 20 9.06 -29.60 7.18
N ILE A 21 8.80 -28.94 8.30
CA ILE A 21 8.40 -29.61 9.55
C ILE A 21 7.05 -30.32 9.35
N TYR A 22 6.07 -29.66 8.73
CA TYR A 22 4.76 -30.24 8.47
C TYR A 22 4.83 -31.48 7.57
N VAL A 23 5.60 -31.41 6.48
CA VAL A 23 5.83 -32.54 5.56
C VAL A 23 6.56 -33.68 6.28
N PHE A 24 7.59 -33.37 7.07
CA PHE A 24 8.31 -34.36 7.86
C PHE A 24 7.36 -35.11 8.81
N VAL A 25 6.53 -34.38 9.56
CA VAL A 25 5.53 -34.99 10.46
C VAL A 25 4.50 -35.81 9.68
N THR A 26 4.05 -35.32 8.52
CA THR A 26 3.12 -36.05 7.63
C THR A 26 3.70 -37.39 7.18
N ILE A 27 4.98 -37.42 6.80
CA ILE A 27 5.69 -38.65 6.40
C ILE A 27 5.83 -39.60 7.60
N MET A 28 6.21 -39.07 8.77
CA MET A 28 6.41 -39.87 9.98
C MET A 28 5.12 -40.53 10.49
N ILE A 29 3.99 -39.84 10.38
CA ILE A 29 2.68 -40.35 10.83
C ILE A 29 2.00 -41.19 9.73
N GLY A 30 2.44 -41.09 8.47
CA GLY A 30 1.83 -41.78 7.34
C GLY A 30 0.48 -41.17 6.91
N GLY A 31 0.19 -39.93 7.30
CA GLY A 31 -1.08 -39.27 7.06
C GLY A 31 -1.03 -37.78 7.39
N ILE A 32 -2.02 -37.04 6.88
CA ILE A 32 -2.14 -35.59 7.13
C ILE A 32 -2.54 -35.38 8.60
N PRO A 33 -1.75 -34.62 9.40
CA PRO A 33 -2.09 -34.34 10.79
C PRO A 33 -3.47 -33.71 10.91
N GLY A 34 -4.34 -34.33 11.71
CA GLY A 34 -5.69 -33.84 11.96
C GLY A 34 -5.69 -32.59 12.85
N ALA A 35 -6.70 -31.74 12.68
CA ALA A 35 -6.90 -30.55 13.52
C ALA A 35 -6.99 -30.85 15.03
N SER A 36 -7.47 -32.05 15.39
CA SER A 36 -7.58 -32.55 16.77
C SER A 36 -6.32 -33.25 17.28
N ASP A 37 -5.38 -33.59 16.40
CA ASP A 37 -4.14 -34.26 16.80
C ASP A 37 -3.21 -33.24 17.47
N LEU A 38 -2.34 -33.70 18.38
CA LEU A 38 -1.47 -32.83 19.18
C LEU A 38 -0.71 -31.81 18.32
N PHE A 39 -0.12 -32.26 17.20
CA PHE A 39 0.63 -31.40 16.30
C PHE A 39 -0.26 -30.41 15.54
N GLY A 40 -1.35 -30.88 14.92
CA GLY A 40 -2.29 -30.02 14.19
C GLY A 40 -2.94 -28.98 15.09
N HIS A 41 -3.33 -29.37 16.31
CA HIS A 41 -3.90 -28.47 17.30
C HIS A 41 -2.90 -27.42 17.79
N SER A 42 -1.65 -27.82 18.08
CA SER A 42 -0.59 -26.90 18.51
C SER A 42 -0.27 -25.84 17.45
N ILE A 43 -0.19 -26.24 16.17
CA ILE A 43 0.00 -25.31 15.06
C ILE A 43 -1.19 -24.34 14.96
N GLY A 44 -2.41 -24.82 15.15
CA GLY A 44 -3.62 -23.98 15.18
C GLY A 44 -3.55 -22.91 16.28
N ILE A 45 -3.20 -23.30 17.51
CA ILE A 45 -3.05 -22.38 18.65
C ILE A 45 -1.98 -21.33 18.36
N ILE A 46 -0.78 -21.74 17.96
CA ILE A 46 0.32 -20.81 17.68
C ILE A 46 -0.06 -19.87 16.53
N GLY A 47 -0.66 -20.40 15.46
CA GLY A 47 -1.14 -19.61 14.32
C GLY A 47 -2.17 -18.57 14.73
N PHE A 48 -3.15 -18.95 15.56
CA PHE A 48 -4.17 -18.03 16.07
C PHE A 48 -3.59 -16.97 17.01
N ILE A 49 -2.63 -17.32 17.87
CA ILE A 49 -1.90 -16.34 18.70
C ILE A 49 -1.19 -15.32 17.82
N LEU A 50 -0.47 -15.75 16.78
CA LEU A 50 0.18 -14.84 15.83
C LEU A 50 -0.84 -13.93 15.12
N MET A 51 -2.01 -14.44 14.76
CA MET A 51 -3.10 -13.64 14.21
C MET A 51 -3.58 -12.58 15.22
N ILE A 52 -3.81 -12.94 16.49
CA ILE A 52 -4.18 -11.97 17.54
C ILE A 52 -3.09 -10.90 17.71
N LEU A 53 -1.82 -11.29 17.72
CA LEU A 53 -0.70 -10.34 17.81
C LEU A 53 -0.70 -9.35 16.64
N THR A 54 -1.07 -9.81 15.44
CA THR A 54 -1.18 -8.97 14.24
C THR A 54 -2.15 -7.80 14.42
N GLU A 55 -3.33 -8.05 15.01
CA GLU A 55 -4.34 -7.01 15.27
C GLU A 55 -4.03 -6.15 16.49
N THR A 56 -3.58 -6.78 17.57
CA THR A 56 -3.44 -6.13 18.88
C THR A 56 -2.18 -5.27 18.98
N LEU A 57 -1.02 -5.79 18.59
CA LEU A 57 0.26 -5.10 18.77
C LEU A 57 0.33 -3.79 17.96
N TYR A 58 -0.20 -3.81 16.72
CA TYR A 58 -0.24 -2.62 15.88
C TYR A 58 -1.16 -1.54 16.48
N THR A 59 -2.36 -1.93 16.91
CA THR A 59 -3.35 -1.01 17.50
C THR A 59 -2.85 -0.43 18.83
N LEU A 60 -2.24 -1.25 19.69
CA LEU A 60 -1.66 -0.85 20.96
C LEU A 60 -0.53 0.17 20.76
N ARG A 61 0.38 -0.08 19.81
CA ARG A 61 1.46 0.87 19.49
C ARG A 61 0.92 2.20 18.96
N LYS A 62 -0.12 2.18 18.13
CA LYS A 62 -0.73 3.38 17.55
C LYS A 62 -1.43 4.24 18.61
N ARG A 63 -1.98 3.63 19.66
CA ARG A 63 -2.63 4.32 20.78
C ARG A 63 -1.65 4.79 21.87
N SER A 64 -0.55 4.08 22.07
CA SER A 64 0.47 4.47 23.05
C SER A 64 1.41 5.55 22.51
N LYS A 65 1.14 6.82 22.87
CA LYS A 65 2.03 7.96 22.55
C LYS A 65 3.24 8.09 23.49
N SER A 66 3.23 7.41 24.63
CA SER A 66 4.23 7.53 25.70
C SER A 66 5.28 6.40 25.70
N ALA A 67 4.98 5.24 25.11
CA ALA A 67 5.89 4.10 25.11
C ALA A 67 7.03 4.26 24.06
N ARG A 68 8.29 4.18 24.51
CA ARG A 68 9.50 4.19 23.65
C ARG A 68 9.73 2.86 22.91
N TRP A 69 8.67 2.16 22.50
CA TRP A 69 8.79 0.83 21.93
C TRP A 69 9.16 0.88 20.44
N GLY A 70 10.39 1.27 20.12
CA GLY A 70 10.94 1.19 18.77
C GLY A 70 10.25 2.05 17.70
N ARG A 71 10.74 1.92 16.46
CA ARG A 71 10.28 2.66 15.27
C ARG A 71 8.95 2.09 14.76
N MET A 72 8.07 2.96 14.25
CA MET A 72 6.78 2.55 13.67
C MET A 72 6.93 1.55 12.51
N SER A 73 7.98 1.69 11.71
CA SER A 73 8.28 0.76 10.61
C SER A 73 8.52 -0.67 11.08
N SER A 74 9.11 -0.88 12.26
CA SER A 74 9.35 -2.21 12.84
C SER A 74 8.05 -2.90 13.25
N TRP A 75 7.05 -2.15 13.74
CA TRP A 75 5.73 -2.69 14.05
C TRP A 75 4.96 -3.10 12.80
N LEU A 76 5.09 -2.33 11.71
CA LEU A 76 4.52 -2.70 10.43
C LEU A 76 5.17 -3.98 9.88
N GLN A 77 6.51 -4.10 10.00
CA GLN A 77 7.22 -5.33 9.64
C GLN A 77 6.74 -6.53 10.46
N LEU A 78 6.57 -6.36 11.77
CA LEU A 78 6.03 -7.40 12.65
C LEU A 78 4.60 -7.77 12.25
N HIS A 79 3.73 -6.80 12.00
CA HIS A 79 2.35 -7.02 11.55
C HIS A 79 2.29 -7.80 10.23
N ILE A 80 3.12 -7.46 9.24
CA ILE A 80 3.22 -8.22 7.98
C ILE A 80 3.71 -9.64 8.26
N PHE A 81 4.72 -9.80 9.12
CA PHE A 81 5.28 -11.12 9.43
C PHE A 81 4.25 -12.03 10.11
N THR A 82 3.65 -11.58 11.21
CA THR A 82 2.64 -12.35 11.95
C THR A 82 1.36 -12.54 11.14
N GLY A 83 1.00 -11.57 10.30
CA GLY A 83 -0.15 -11.60 9.39
C GLY A 83 0.05 -12.50 8.16
N LEU A 84 1.25 -13.05 7.93
CA LEU A 84 1.50 -14.08 6.93
C LEU A 84 1.70 -15.46 7.59
N VAL A 85 2.57 -15.52 8.60
CA VAL A 85 2.94 -16.78 9.25
C VAL A 85 1.78 -17.36 10.06
N GLY A 86 1.03 -16.52 10.79
CA GLY A 86 -0.13 -16.96 11.57
C GLY A 86 -1.23 -17.60 10.72
N PRO A 87 -1.77 -16.89 9.71
CA PRO A 87 -2.73 -17.45 8.75
C PRO A 87 -2.24 -18.72 8.03
N TYR A 88 -0.95 -18.79 7.69
CA TYR A 88 -0.38 -19.98 7.07
C TYR A 88 -0.42 -21.20 8.00
N MET A 89 -0.09 -21.01 9.28
CA MET A 89 -0.21 -22.08 10.28
C MET A 89 -1.68 -22.52 10.49
N VAL A 90 -2.62 -21.57 10.53
CA VAL A 90 -4.07 -21.88 10.63
C VAL A 90 -4.56 -22.63 9.38
N LEU A 91 -4.04 -22.33 8.19
CA LEU A 91 -4.32 -23.09 6.98
C LEU A 91 -3.88 -24.55 7.14
N LEU A 92 -2.66 -24.80 7.63
CA LEU A 92 -2.16 -26.16 7.85
C LEU A 92 -2.95 -26.91 8.94
N HIS A 93 -3.45 -26.20 9.95
CA HIS A 93 -4.34 -26.75 10.98
C HIS A 93 -5.65 -27.31 10.41
N SER A 94 -6.15 -26.75 9.31
CA SER A 94 -7.41 -27.22 8.69
C SER A 94 -7.34 -28.63 8.10
N SER A 95 -6.14 -29.21 7.99
CA SER A 95 -5.89 -30.51 7.34
C SER A 95 -6.51 -30.60 5.94
N TRP A 96 -6.59 -29.47 5.22
CA TRP A 96 -7.23 -29.34 3.90
C TRP A 96 -8.74 -29.61 3.88
N LYS A 97 -9.42 -29.50 5.02
CA LYS A 97 -10.88 -29.67 5.15
C LYS A 97 -11.56 -28.31 5.37
N PHE A 98 -12.39 -27.90 4.43
CA PHE A 98 -13.03 -26.57 4.42
C PHE A 98 -14.56 -26.65 4.50
N ASN A 99 -15.08 -27.13 5.64
CA ASN A 99 -16.53 -27.34 5.81
C ASN A 99 -17.12 -26.37 6.85
N GLY A 100 -18.37 -25.95 6.62
CA GLY A 100 -19.15 -25.15 7.56
C GLY A 100 -18.44 -23.88 8.04
N LEU A 101 -18.50 -23.62 9.36
CA LEU A 101 -17.90 -22.44 9.97
C LEU A 101 -16.38 -22.39 9.79
N ALA A 102 -15.68 -23.54 9.85
CA ALA A 102 -14.23 -23.60 9.66
C ALA A 102 -13.83 -23.17 8.23
N GLY A 103 -14.59 -23.62 7.22
CA GLY A 103 -14.40 -23.20 5.83
C GLY A 103 -14.63 -21.68 5.65
N LEU A 104 -15.67 -21.13 6.27
CA LEU A 104 -15.93 -19.68 6.26
C LEU A 104 -14.79 -18.88 6.90
N VAL A 105 -14.31 -19.31 8.07
CA VAL A 105 -13.17 -18.67 8.75
C VAL A 105 -11.95 -18.71 7.84
N MET A 106 -11.64 -19.85 7.21
CA MET A 106 -10.52 -19.93 6.27
C MET A 106 -10.69 -19.03 5.04
N LEU A 107 -11.90 -18.93 4.49
CA LEU A 107 -12.16 -18.00 3.38
C LEU A 107 -11.85 -16.55 3.80
N LEU A 108 -12.34 -16.12 4.96
CA LEU A 108 -12.07 -14.79 5.51
C LEU A 108 -10.57 -14.58 5.79
N THR A 109 -9.87 -15.61 6.27
CA THR A 109 -8.41 -15.61 6.46
C THR A 109 -7.67 -15.38 5.14
N ILE A 110 -8.08 -16.03 4.05
CA ILE A 110 -7.46 -15.80 2.73
C ILE A 110 -7.75 -14.38 2.24
N VAL A 111 -9.01 -13.91 2.37
CA VAL A 111 -9.41 -12.56 1.97
C VAL A 111 -8.62 -11.49 2.72
N ILE A 112 -8.41 -11.63 4.04
CA ILE A 112 -7.66 -10.63 4.81
C ILE A 112 -6.17 -10.61 4.43
N VAL A 113 -5.56 -11.77 4.15
CA VAL A 113 -4.16 -11.86 3.70
C VAL A 113 -3.99 -11.18 2.34
N VAL A 114 -4.86 -11.51 1.36
CA VAL A 114 -4.85 -10.87 0.03
C VAL A 114 -5.07 -9.36 0.14
N SER A 115 -6.03 -8.95 0.97
CA SER A 115 -6.27 -7.53 1.27
C SER A 115 -5.04 -6.85 1.88
N GLY A 116 -4.31 -7.53 2.76
CA GLY A 116 -3.06 -7.03 3.34
C GLY A 116 -1.97 -6.78 2.29
N PHE A 117 -1.80 -7.69 1.32
CA PHE A 117 -0.90 -7.47 0.18
C PHE A 117 -1.29 -6.25 -0.65
N LEU A 118 -2.59 -6.05 -0.91
CA LEU A 118 -3.09 -4.87 -1.62
C LEU A 118 -2.78 -3.58 -0.84
N GLY A 119 -2.98 -3.59 0.48
CA GLY A 119 -2.62 -2.48 1.36
C GLY A 119 -1.13 -2.13 1.29
N ARG A 120 -0.26 -3.14 1.35
CA ARG A 120 1.20 -2.96 1.21
C ARG A 120 1.55 -2.38 -0.15
N TYR A 121 0.98 -2.88 -1.23
CA TYR A 121 1.20 -2.37 -2.58
C TYR A 121 0.85 -0.88 -2.69
N ILE A 122 -0.33 -0.49 -2.18
CA ILE A 122 -0.76 0.91 -2.13
C ILE A 122 0.21 1.74 -1.25
N TYR A 123 0.60 1.25 -0.08
CA TYR A 123 1.52 1.95 0.82
C TYR A 123 2.91 2.18 0.20
N THR A 124 3.43 1.20 -0.56
CA THR A 124 4.71 1.33 -1.26
C THR A 124 4.67 2.30 -2.43
N SER A 125 3.48 2.65 -2.93
CA SER A 125 3.30 3.61 -4.02
C SER A 125 3.35 5.08 -3.57
N VAL A 126 3.39 5.37 -2.26
CA VAL A 126 3.49 6.74 -1.74
C VAL A 126 4.84 7.34 -2.14
N PRO A 127 4.87 8.46 -2.88
CA PRO A 127 6.12 9.16 -3.20
C PRO A 127 6.78 9.64 -1.90
N ARG A 128 8.08 9.40 -1.76
CA ARG A 128 8.90 9.88 -0.65
C ARG A 128 9.98 10.81 -1.20
N ASN A 129 10.35 11.82 -0.42
CA ASN A 129 11.48 12.69 -0.74
C ASN A 129 12.79 11.89 -0.78
N ALA A 130 13.86 12.51 -1.29
CA ALA A 130 15.20 11.90 -1.34
C ALA A 130 15.66 11.37 0.04
N ASP A 131 15.23 12.04 1.12
CA ASP A 131 15.50 11.67 2.51
C ASP A 131 14.54 10.61 3.10
N GLY A 132 13.62 10.07 2.29
CA GLY A 132 12.67 9.05 2.72
C GLY A 132 11.50 9.56 3.56
N ILE A 133 11.40 10.87 3.79
CA ILE A 133 10.28 11.53 4.47
C ILE A 133 9.09 11.56 3.51
N GLU A 134 7.89 11.26 4.02
CA GLU A 134 6.65 11.44 3.26
C GLU A 134 6.54 12.90 2.83
N ILE A 135 6.44 13.14 1.52
CA ILE A 135 6.31 14.50 1.02
C ILE A 135 4.98 15.04 1.52
N GLU A 136 5.03 16.09 2.34
CA GLU A 136 3.81 16.68 2.83
C GLU A 136 3.09 17.36 1.66
N ALA A 137 1.82 17.02 1.46
CA ALA A 137 1.02 17.61 0.39
C ALA A 137 0.98 19.15 0.50
N ALA A 138 1.11 19.69 1.72
CA ALA A 138 1.21 21.11 1.99
C ALA A 138 2.49 21.74 1.40
N GLU A 139 3.64 21.05 1.54
CA GLU A 139 4.92 21.50 0.99
C GLU A 139 4.89 21.53 -0.54
N LEU A 140 4.36 20.47 -1.18
CA LEU A 140 4.18 20.47 -2.63
C LEU A 140 3.22 21.56 -3.10
N ALA A 141 2.12 21.77 -2.37
CA ALA A 141 1.18 22.83 -2.68
C ALA A 141 1.82 24.23 -2.55
N TYR A 142 2.70 24.42 -1.56
CA TYR A 142 3.47 25.65 -1.39
C TYR A 142 4.45 25.87 -2.55
N GLN A 143 5.23 24.85 -2.94
CA GLN A 143 6.14 24.94 -4.09
C GLN A 143 5.42 25.21 -5.41
N ILE A 144 4.23 24.62 -5.61
CA ILE A 144 3.38 24.91 -6.77
C ILE A 144 2.97 26.38 -6.77
N ARG A 145 2.56 26.93 -5.62
CA ARG A 145 2.20 28.36 -5.51
C ARG A 145 3.37 29.29 -5.81
N LEU A 146 4.57 28.96 -5.34
CA LEU A 146 5.78 29.74 -5.64
C LEU A 146 6.09 29.77 -7.14
N ILE A 147 6.08 28.60 -7.79
CA ILE A 147 6.34 28.50 -9.24
C ILE A 147 5.22 29.16 -10.04
N ASP A 148 3.97 29.04 -9.61
CA ASP A 148 2.84 29.73 -10.27
C ASP A 148 2.98 31.25 -10.15
N GLY A 149 3.49 31.77 -9.02
CA GLY A 149 3.82 33.19 -8.86
C GLY A 149 4.97 33.65 -9.75
N GLU A 150 6.05 32.86 -9.84
CA GLU A 150 7.18 33.13 -10.75
C GLU A 150 6.74 33.11 -12.22
N LEU A 151 5.92 32.12 -12.61
CA LEU A 151 5.31 32.04 -13.93
C LEU A 151 4.46 33.29 -14.20
N GLN A 152 3.61 33.71 -13.26
CA GLN A 152 2.79 34.91 -13.44
C GLN A 152 3.63 36.18 -13.58
N GLY A 153 4.68 36.35 -12.78
CA GLY A 153 5.60 37.49 -12.89
C GLY A 153 6.32 37.53 -14.24
N TRP A 154 6.81 36.37 -14.69
CA TRP A 154 7.47 36.25 -16.00
C TRP A 154 6.51 36.52 -17.16
N LEU A 155 5.29 35.99 -17.10
CA LEU A 155 4.25 36.21 -18.11
C LEU A 155 3.76 37.66 -18.15
N ALA A 156 3.68 38.34 -17.00
CA ALA A 156 3.34 39.76 -16.92
C ALA A 156 4.39 40.65 -17.58
N SER A 157 5.66 40.24 -17.55
CA SER A 157 6.75 40.95 -18.23
C SER A 157 6.77 40.76 -19.76
N GLN A 158 6.00 39.80 -20.31
CA GLN A 158 6.07 39.39 -21.72
C GLN A 158 4.69 39.02 -22.31
N PRO A 159 3.79 39.99 -22.50
CA PRO A 159 2.39 39.76 -22.88
C PRO A 159 2.20 39.03 -24.24
N ASP A 160 3.08 39.29 -25.21
CA ASP A 160 3.01 38.64 -26.54
C ASP A 160 3.33 37.15 -26.52
N LEU A 161 4.24 36.75 -25.62
CA LEU A 161 4.66 35.37 -25.42
C LEU A 161 3.62 34.61 -24.59
N TYR A 162 2.98 35.29 -23.62
CA TYR A 162 1.86 34.78 -22.85
C TYR A 162 0.65 34.44 -23.73
N GLN A 163 0.22 35.33 -24.64
CA GLN A 163 -0.91 35.01 -25.53
C GLN A 163 -0.65 33.75 -26.36
N LYS A 164 0.58 33.59 -26.87
CA LYS A 164 0.99 32.42 -27.67
C LYS A 164 1.09 31.13 -26.85
N LEU A 165 1.45 31.21 -25.57
CA LEU A 165 1.66 30.06 -24.68
C LEU A 165 0.52 29.82 -23.67
N SER A 166 -0.48 30.70 -23.60
CA SER A 166 -1.63 30.63 -22.68
C SER A 166 -2.35 29.27 -22.71
N LYS A 167 -2.46 28.66 -23.89
CA LYS A 167 -3.03 27.32 -24.07
C LYS A 167 -2.20 26.20 -23.43
N GLN A 168 -0.89 26.39 -23.28
CA GLN A 168 0.04 25.43 -22.65
C GLN A 168 0.30 25.73 -21.17
N VAL A 169 0.11 26.97 -20.74
CA VAL A 169 0.21 27.43 -19.34
C VAL A 169 -1.06 27.11 -18.55
N SER A 170 -2.19 26.95 -19.25
CA SER A 170 -3.47 26.57 -18.63
C SER A 170 -3.26 25.33 -17.75
N PRO A 171 -3.57 25.41 -16.45
CA PRO A 171 -3.34 24.32 -15.53
C PRO A 171 -4.04 23.09 -16.10
N ALA A 172 -3.25 22.09 -16.52
CA ALA A 172 -3.79 20.80 -16.92
C ALA A 172 -4.79 20.40 -15.84
N SER A 173 -6.06 20.35 -16.21
CA SER A 173 -7.14 20.03 -15.29
C SER A 173 -6.72 18.71 -14.65
N VAL A 174 -6.49 18.74 -13.34
CA VAL A 174 -6.19 17.52 -12.58
C VAL A 174 -7.50 16.75 -12.53
N GLY A 175 -7.80 16.10 -13.66
CA GLY A 175 -9.02 15.36 -13.90
C GLY A 175 -9.08 14.23 -12.91
N ARG A 176 -10.20 14.15 -12.20
CA ARG A 176 -10.50 13.21 -11.11
C ARG A 176 -10.60 11.73 -11.55
N SER A 177 -10.13 11.39 -12.75
CA SER A 177 -10.47 10.15 -13.46
C SER A 177 -9.26 9.27 -13.77
N SER A 178 -9.45 7.96 -13.73
CA SER A 178 -8.49 6.91 -14.05
C SER A 178 -7.93 6.95 -15.49
N THR A 179 -8.55 7.75 -16.37
CA THR A 179 -8.09 8.00 -17.76
C THR A 179 -6.80 8.81 -17.85
N VAL A 180 -6.37 9.47 -16.77
CA VAL A 180 -5.14 10.28 -16.74
C VAL A 180 -3.89 9.45 -17.08
N VAL A 181 -3.90 8.11 -16.92
CA VAL A 181 -2.73 7.28 -17.29
C VAL A 181 -2.51 7.22 -18.81
N PHE A 182 -3.59 7.13 -19.59
CA PHE A 182 -3.51 7.02 -21.05
C PHE A 182 -3.42 8.38 -21.74
N THR A 183 -3.98 9.44 -21.15
CA THR A 183 -3.82 10.80 -21.68
C THR A 183 -2.45 11.40 -21.39
N ARG A 184 -1.70 10.90 -20.39
CA ARG A 184 -0.33 11.35 -20.04
C ARG A 184 0.62 11.42 -21.23
N ALA A 185 0.66 10.36 -22.04
CA ALA A 185 1.58 10.26 -23.18
C ALA A 185 1.18 11.27 -24.27
N PHE A 186 -0.12 11.44 -24.50
CA PHE A 186 -0.67 12.42 -25.44
C PHE A 186 -0.48 13.86 -24.97
N ASP A 187 -0.63 14.14 -23.66
CA ASP A 187 -0.45 15.47 -23.08
C ASP A 187 1.02 15.90 -23.12
N ASP A 188 1.95 15.00 -22.80
CA ASP A 188 3.39 15.26 -22.91
C ASP A 188 3.83 15.37 -24.38
N TRP A 189 3.23 14.60 -25.29
CA TRP A 189 3.47 14.71 -26.74
C TRP A 189 2.98 16.05 -27.30
N ASN A 190 1.73 16.43 -27.03
CA ASN A 190 1.16 17.70 -27.48
C ASN A 190 1.93 18.91 -26.91
N ALA A 191 2.40 18.83 -25.67
CA ALA A 191 3.24 19.88 -25.10
C ALA A 191 4.61 19.97 -25.79
N ARG A 192 5.23 18.84 -26.16
CA ARG A 192 6.50 18.84 -26.91
C ARG A 192 6.33 19.39 -28.33
N VAL A 193 5.30 18.95 -29.03
CA VAL A 193 4.99 19.41 -30.40
C VAL A 193 4.64 20.90 -30.39
N GLY A 194 3.83 21.35 -29.43
CA GLY A 194 3.50 22.75 -29.25
C GLY A 194 4.72 23.61 -28.92
N TRP A 195 5.64 23.12 -28.08
CA TRP A 195 6.91 23.79 -27.80
C TRP A 195 7.82 23.87 -29.03
N TRP A 196 7.91 22.79 -29.81
CA TRP A 196 8.70 22.74 -31.05
C TRP A 196 8.17 23.72 -32.10
N LEU A 197 6.85 23.75 -32.34
CA LEU A 197 6.21 24.67 -33.28
C LEU A 197 6.43 26.15 -32.92
N VAL A 198 6.38 26.48 -31.62
CA VAL A 198 6.56 27.85 -31.13
C VAL A 198 8.03 28.27 -31.16
N SER A 199 8.94 27.41 -30.68
CA SER A 199 10.38 27.70 -30.64
C SER A 199 11.04 27.73 -32.02
N SER A 200 10.45 27.08 -33.03
CA SER A 200 10.89 27.15 -34.43
C SER A 200 10.71 28.53 -35.07
N LYS A 201 9.81 29.37 -34.54
CA LYS A 201 9.49 30.70 -35.08
C LYS A 201 10.05 31.86 -34.23
N MET A 202 10.88 31.56 -33.24
CA MET A 202 11.41 32.53 -32.28
C MET A 202 12.85 32.93 -32.60
N ASP A 203 13.16 34.20 -32.39
CA ASP A 203 14.52 34.74 -32.44
C ASP A 203 15.43 34.14 -31.36
N LYS A 204 16.76 34.26 -31.50
CA LYS A 204 17.73 33.64 -30.57
C LYS A 204 17.50 34.05 -29.10
N ASP A 205 17.18 35.32 -28.85
CA ASP A 205 16.92 35.83 -27.50
C ASP A 205 15.56 35.38 -26.96
N ALA A 206 14.54 35.33 -27.80
CA ALA A 206 13.23 34.78 -27.42
C ALA A 206 13.29 33.28 -27.12
N ARG A 207 14.18 32.54 -27.80
CA ARG A 207 14.36 31.09 -27.60
C ARG A 207 15.04 30.76 -26.27
N SER A 208 15.98 31.57 -25.81
CA SER A 208 16.66 31.37 -24.50
C SER A 208 15.68 31.59 -23.33
N GLN A 209 14.90 32.66 -23.41
CA GLN A 209 13.84 33.02 -22.48
C GLN A 209 12.74 31.95 -22.43
N ALA A 210 12.24 31.54 -23.59
CA ALA A 210 11.19 30.54 -23.66
C ALA A 210 11.68 29.15 -23.16
N LYS A 211 12.99 28.84 -23.26
CA LYS A 211 13.57 27.61 -22.67
C LYS A 211 13.45 27.62 -21.14
N GLN A 212 13.70 28.75 -20.49
CA GLN A 212 13.52 28.90 -19.03
C GLN A 212 12.05 28.69 -18.64
N LEU A 213 11.11 29.28 -19.38
CA LEU A 213 9.68 29.08 -19.17
C LEU A 213 9.27 27.60 -19.32
N ASN A 214 9.79 26.90 -20.32
CA ASN A 214 9.51 25.47 -20.51
C ASN A 214 10.03 24.62 -19.35
N GLU A 215 11.20 24.93 -18.78
CA GLU A 215 11.71 24.24 -17.59
C GLU A 215 10.84 24.49 -16.35
N LEU A 216 10.38 25.73 -16.13
CA LEU A 216 9.43 26.03 -15.06
C LEU A 216 8.09 25.30 -15.23
N LEU A 217 7.56 25.23 -16.45
CA LEU A 217 6.33 24.50 -16.76
C LEU A 217 6.48 22.98 -16.58
N LYS A 218 7.63 22.40 -16.93
CA LYS A 218 7.94 20.99 -16.65
C LYS A 218 7.98 20.73 -15.13
N LYS A 219 8.63 21.63 -14.39
CA LYS A 219 8.73 21.55 -12.92
C LYS A 219 7.35 21.63 -12.26
N SER A 220 6.52 22.61 -12.64
CA SER A 220 5.13 22.75 -12.16
C SER A 220 4.29 21.49 -12.46
N ARG A 221 4.36 20.97 -13.70
CA ARG A 221 3.66 19.73 -14.08
C ARG A 221 4.12 18.53 -13.25
N SER A 222 5.42 18.38 -13.01
CA SER A 222 5.97 17.29 -12.17
C SER A 222 5.44 17.38 -10.74
N LEU A 223 5.48 18.55 -10.11
CA LEU A 223 5.01 18.75 -8.74
C LEU A 223 3.49 18.51 -8.60
N ARG A 224 2.69 18.99 -9.56
CA ARG A 224 1.25 18.73 -9.59
C ARG A 224 0.92 17.24 -9.76
N ARG A 225 1.70 16.51 -10.56
CA ARG A 225 1.59 15.04 -10.69
C ARG A 225 1.89 14.35 -9.36
N GLN A 226 2.95 14.77 -8.66
CA GLN A 226 3.28 14.23 -7.34
C GLN A 226 2.16 14.50 -6.33
N LEU A 227 1.63 15.73 -6.27
CA LEU A 227 0.53 16.10 -5.40
C LEU A 227 -0.74 15.26 -5.68
N GLY A 228 -1.10 15.10 -6.95
CA GLY A 228 -2.23 14.27 -7.38
C GLY A 228 -2.05 12.79 -7.00
N SER A 229 -0.84 12.26 -7.13
CA SER A 229 -0.53 10.88 -6.73
C SER A 229 -0.68 10.68 -5.22
N ILE A 230 -0.23 11.63 -4.39
CA ILE A 230 -0.39 11.58 -2.93
C ILE A 230 -1.87 11.62 -2.55
N ALA A 231 -2.67 12.49 -3.17
CA ALA A 231 -4.11 12.56 -2.92
C ALA A 231 -4.81 11.24 -3.28
N MET A 232 -4.44 10.64 -4.41
CA MET A 232 -4.97 9.34 -4.83
C MET A 232 -4.56 8.23 -3.85
N THR A 233 -3.29 8.14 -3.47
CA THR A 233 -2.80 7.12 -2.55
C THR A 233 -3.44 7.25 -1.17
N ARG A 234 -3.64 8.48 -0.65
CA ARG A 234 -4.39 8.72 0.60
C ARG A 234 -5.83 8.25 0.50
N ARG A 235 -6.51 8.51 -0.63
CA ARG A 235 -7.88 8.03 -0.86
C ARG A 235 -7.96 6.50 -0.91
N LEU A 236 -7.04 5.87 -1.64
CA LEU A 236 -6.96 4.40 -1.73
C LEU A 236 -6.65 3.77 -0.38
N LEU A 237 -5.72 4.32 0.39
CA LEU A 237 -5.45 3.86 1.76
C LEU A 237 -6.67 4.02 2.65
N GLY A 238 -7.42 5.13 2.54
CA GLY A 238 -8.67 5.33 3.28
C GLY A 238 -9.72 4.26 2.96
N LEU A 239 -9.93 3.99 1.67
CA LEU A 239 -10.86 2.94 1.21
C LEU A 239 -10.41 1.54 1.65
N TRP A 240 -9.12 1.25 1.51
CA TRP A 240 -8.54 -0.01 1.94
C TRP A 240 -8.74 -0.24 3.44
N HIS A 241 -8.42 0.74 4.30
CA HIS A 241 -8.65 0.62 5.74
C HIS A 241 -10.14 0.40 6.07
N ALA A 242 -11.05 1.09 5.37
CA ALA A 242 -12.48 0.97 5.57
C ALA A 242 -13.04 -0.43 5.25
N ILE A 243 -12.34 -1.23 4.43
CA ILE A 243 -12.74 -2.60 4.08
C ILE A 243 -11.94 -3.62 4.90
N HIS A 244 -10.62 -3.44 4.99
CA HIS A 244 -9.70 -4.38 5.63
C HIS A 244 -10.03 -4.57 7.11
N VAL A 245 -10.26 -3.48 7.85
CA VAL A 245 -10.50 -3.53 9.30
C VAL A 245 -11.82 -4.25 9.64
N PRO A 246 -12.99 -3.93 9.03
CA PRO A 246 -14.21 -4.68 9.29
C PRO A 246 -14.12 -6.16 8.93
N VAL A 247 -13.46 -6.52 7.83
CA VAL A 247 -13.25 -7.92 7.46
C VAL A 247 -12.43 -8.65 8.54
N GLY A 248 -11.38 -8.00 9.06
CA GLY A 248 -10.62 -8.52 10.20
C GLY A 248 -11.50 -8.75 11.42
N ILE A 249 -12.34 -7.78 11.80
CA ILE A 249 -13.26 -7.93 12.94
C ILE A 249 -14.20 -9.14 12.75
N VAL A 250 -14.82 -9.27 11.59
CA VAL A 250 -15.72 -10.40 11.28
C VAL A 250 -14.96 -11.72 11.33
N LEU A 251 -13.74 -11.77 10.79
CA LEU A 251 -12.86 -12.94 10.85
C LEU A 251 -12.59 -13.36 12.30
N PHE A 252 -12.19 -12.43 13.17
CA PHE A 252 -11.88 -12.76 14.57
C PHE A 252 -13.11 -13.19 15.36
N ILE A 253 -14.28 -12.59 15.12
CA ILE A 253 -15.54 -13.03 15.72
C ILE A 253 -15.84 -14.48 15.28
N ALA A 254 -15.78 -14.76 13.97
CA ALA A 254 -16.03 -16.09 13.44
C ALA A 254 -15.00 -17.13 13.95
N ALA A 255 -13.72 -16.77 14.03
CA ALA A 255 -12.67 -17.62 14.57
C ALA A 255 -12.86 -17.91 16.07
N PHE A 256 -13.33 -16.93 16.85
CA PHE A 256 -13.64 -17.11 18.26
C PHE A 256 -14.83 -18.06 18.45
N ILE A 257 -15.90 -17.87 17.68
CA ILE A 257 -17.07 -18.79 17.67
C ILE A 257 -16.63 -20.20 17.26
N HIS A 258 -15.79 -20.33 16.23
CA HIS A 258 -15.24 -21.61 15.80
C HIS A 258 -14.46 -22.31 16.92
N THR A 259 -13.59 -21.56 17.62
CA THR A 259 -12.79 -22.08 18.73
C THR A 259 -13.67 -22.52 19.90
N LEU A 260 -14.65 -21.69 20.30
CA LEU A 260 -15.59 -22.02 21.37
C LEU A 260 -16.45 -23.24 21.02
N ALA A 261 -16.96 -23.32 19.79
CA ALA A 261 -17.70 -24.48 19.33
C ALA A 261 -16.83 -25.74 19.37
N ALA A 262 -15.59 -25.67 18.87
CA ALA A 262 -14.66 -26.81 18.90
C ALA A 262 -14.39 -27.29 20.34
N ILE A 263 -14.19 -26.37 21.29
CA ILE A 263 -14.02 -26.70 22.71
C ILE A 263 -15.30 -27.32 23.26
N TYR A 264 -16.47 -26.71 23.04
CA TYR A 264 -17.76 -27.19 23.53
C TYR A 264 -18.07 -28.62 23.06
N TYR A 265 -17.91 -28.89 21.76
CA TYR A 265 -18.13 -30.24 21.22
C TYR A 265 -17.08 -31.25 21.70
N ALA A 266 -15.86 -30.82 21.98
CA ALA A 266 -14.81 -31.69 22.49
C ALA A 266 -14.96 -32.02 23.99
N THR A 267 -15.55 -31.13 24.80
CA THR A 267 -15.63 -31.27 26.27
C THR A 267 -16.99 -31.71 26.80
N LEU A 268 -18.09 -31.28 26.17
CA LEU A 268 -19.45 -31.44 26.73
C LEU A 268 -20.34 -32.42 25.96
N LEU A 269 -19.96 -32.80 24.74
CA LEU A 269 -20.71 -33.75 23.89
C LEU A 269 -19.95 -35.07 23.65
N ARG A 270 -18.88 -35.31 24.41
CA ARG A 270 -18.21 -36.62 24.51
C ARG A 270 -18.79 -37.45 25.64
#